data_AF-A0A938LTT0-F1
#
_entry.id   AF-A0A938LTT0-F1
#
_cell.length_a   1.000
_cell.length_b   1.000
_cell.length_c   1.000
_cell.angle_alpha   90.00
_cell.angle_beta   90.00
_cell.angle_gamma   90.00
#
_symmetry.space_group_name_H-M   'P 1'
#
loop_
_entity.id
_entity.type
_entity.pdbx_description
1 polymer ?
#
loop_
_entity_poly.entity_id
_entity_poly.type
_entity_poly.pdbx_seq_one_letter_code
_entity_poly.pdbx_strand_id
1 'polypeptide(L)'
;MGGREVSPVPPKVGIPQALTYHYRSFRILERFLREAGAEVVCSPRTTPGIHATAATIGSADFCLSLRLLIGHVHHLVTNHPDLDFLLVPYLCSEDGERTTTCSKHRDAGGVALRSLTRTLDHLIQHSPPAARRAAVPVLESAGVHPSGGLRLPVLLQPYVWSLEREAMFNVCFGVYCDVFGISPAARMVQPLVPRSLRRYLAPYIQRCLEPFAVAYETIMHHDAGVLNGFLPDERAVRVALVGRHYLIGEPLLTCDLKAWFLKAGASVITPADLRPEDLQPGPGAPQIFYDSHWLFDAMVEFLAPHVDGFIFAGSFGCHPDAFILDLLLDRARQMGIPAWLFRYDEQAGSAGFQTRYETILRFLEQRRDRRLAGRTGPVANTTVGPQAPVGHASRVPLITWPYMSDGVELVMRELAHQAGLTRYILPPRPISETTLGLGSETFPESCCPYAFSTGSLAETLAHYFRAHPEGPPRRIVVLMARGAGPCSFGLYLHGQARDLPEV
;
A
#
# COMPACT_ATOMS: atom_id res chain seq x y z
N MET A 1 -36.83 8.20 28.16
CA MET A 1 -36.26 7.20 29.09
C MET A 1 -35.27 6.35 28.31
N GLY A 2 -33.98 6.26 28.59
CA GLY A 2 -33.10 7.09 29.41
C GLY A 2 -31.80 7.30 28.61
N GLY A 3 -31.25 8.51 28.66
CA GLY A 3 -29.89 8.75 28.19
C GLY A 3 -28.97 7.97 29.12
N ARG A 4 -28.16 7.06 28.56
CA ARG A 4 -27.04 6.49 29.30
C ARG A 4 -26.18 7.67 29.75
N GLU A 5 -26.13 7.95 31.04
CA GLU A 5 -25.11 8.84 31.60
C GLU A 5 -23.75 8.32 31.13
N VAL A 6 -22.94 9.24 30.59
CA VAL A 6 -21.57 8.95 30.18
C VAL A 6 -20.86 8.37 31.40
N SER A 7 -20.31 7.16 31.26
CA SER A 7 -19.54 6.50 32.33
C SER A 7 -18.51 7.49 32.90
N PRO A 8 -18.32 7.59 34.22
CA PRO A 8 -17.39 8.54 34.82
C PRO A 8 -15.92 8.26 34.45
N VAL A 9 -15.63 7.08 33.88
CA VAL A 9 -14.31 6.70 33.38
C VAL A 9 -14.26 6.97 31.87
N PRO A 10 -13.25 7.72 31.38
CA PRO A 10 -13.10 7.97 29.95
C PRO A 10 -12.88 6.65 29.19
N PRO A 11 -13.50 6.46 28.02
CA PRO A 11 -13.32 5.23 27.24
C PRO A 11 -11.86 5.11 26.78
N LYS A 12 -11.29 3.91 26.90
CA LYS A 12 -9.89 3.66 26.59
C LYS A 12 -9.72 3.06 25.19
N VAL A 13 -9.02 3.77 24.31
CA VAL A 13 -8.84 3.43 22.90
C VAL A 13 -7.37 3.12 22.59
N GLY A 14 -7.11 1.90 22.13
CA GLY A 14 -5.80 1.46 21.65
C GLY A 14 -5.58 1.85 20.19
N ILE A 15 -4.40 2.40 19.88
CA ILE A 15 -3.98 2.78 18.53
C ILE A 15 -2.61 2.15 18.22
N PRO A 16 -2.53 1.21 17.27
CA PRO A 16 -1.24 0.66 16.88
C PRO A 16 -0.48 1.67 16.00
N GLN A 17 0.71 2.08 16.44
CA GLN A 17 1.64 2.93 15.68
C GLN A 17 2.38 2.14 14.58
N ALA A 18 1.63 1.50 13.68
CA ALA A 18 2.17 0.76 12.55
C ALA A 18 1.21 0.83 11.34
N LEU A 19 1.75 0.60 10.14
CA LEU A 19 1.02 0.50 8.87
C LEU A 19 0.08 1.69 8.56
N THR A 20 -1.18 1.64 9.00
CA THR A 20 -2.17 2.69 8.74
C THR A 20 -1.87 3.96 9.53
N TYR A 21 -1.14 3.88 10.65
CA TYR A 21 -0.86 5.03 11.51
C TYR A 21 -0.13 6.19 10.81
N HIS A 22 0.64 5.88 9.78
CA HIS A 22 1.43 6.87 9.04
C HIS A 22 0.59 7.70 8.05
N TYR A 23 -0.70 7.41 7.94
CA TYR A 23 -1.65 8.17 7.13
C TYR A 23 -2.29 9.31 7.93
N ARG A 24 -2.55 10.44 7.25
CA ARG A 24 -3.03 11.68 7.87
C ARG A 24 -4.38 11.48 8.55
N SER A 25 -5.29 10.78 7.88
CA SER A 25 -6.63 10.44 8.36
C SER A 25 -6.60 9.72 9.70
N PHE A 26 -5.69 8.77 9.90
CA PHE A 26 -5.56 8.08 11.18
C PHE A 26 -4.94 8.98 12.25
N ARG A 27 -3.97 9.83 11.92
CA ARG A 27 -3.45 10.84 12.86
C ARG A 27 -4.52 11.86 13.26
N ILE A 28 -5.42 12.23 12.35
CA ILE A 28 -6.61 13.07 12.65
C ILE A 28 -7.53 12.34 13.63
N LEU A 29 -7.84 11.05 13.40
CA LEU A 29 -8.67 10.25 14.31
C LEU A 29 -8.05 10.11 15.71
N GLU A 30 -6.74 9.83 15.79
CA GLU A 30 -6.01 9.79 17.06
C GLU A 30 -6.18 11.12 17.81
N ARG A 31 -5.84 12.23 17.15
CA ARG A 31 -5.86 13.54 17.80
C ARG A 31 -7.27 13.93 18.19
N PHE A 32 -8.24 13.72 17.31
CA PHE A 32 -9.65 13.98 17.57
C PHE A 32 -10.16 13.24 18.81
N LEU A 33 -9.83 11.94 18.95
CA LEU A 33 -10.24 11.16 20.13
C LEU A 33 -9.65 11.70 21.44
N ARG A 34 -8.38 12.13 21.42
CA ARG A 34 -7.76 12.77 22.58
C ARG A 34 -8.48 14.07 22.95
N GLU A 35 -8.71 14.94 21.96
CA GLU A 35 -9.39 16.23 22.15
C GLU A 35 -10.87 16.06 22.55
N ALA A 36 -11.52 14.98 22.11
CA ALA A 36 -12.90 14.65 22.46
C ALA A 36 -13.06 14.00 23.85
N GLY A 37 -11.96 13.74 24.56
CA GLY A 37 -11.95 13.25 25.94
C GLY A 37 -11.83 11.74 26.12
N ALA A 38 -11.40 10.99 25.09
CA ALA A 38 -11.07 9.57 25.23
C ALA A 38 -9.63 9.38 25.75
N GLU A 39 -9.40 8.31 26.52
CA GLU A 39 -8.04 7.91 26.92
C GLU A 39 -7.39 7.12 25.76
N VAL A 40 -6.48 7.76 25.03
CA VAL A 40 -5.83 7.13 23.88
C VAL A 40 -4.46 6.57 24.24
N VAL A 41 -4.31 5.26 24.10
CA VAL A 41 -3.05 4.52 24.32
C VAL A 41 -2.48 4.07 22.98
N CYS A 42 -1.28 4.56 22.68
CA CYS A 42 -0.56 4.19 21.46
C CYS A 42 0.46 3.10 21.76
N SER A 43 0.65 2.14 20.85
CA SER A 43 1.79 1.23 20.95
C SER A 43 3.10 2.01 20.80
N PRO A 44 4.22 1.56 21.37
CA PRO A 44 5.50 2.23 21.22
C PRO A 44 6.02 2.08 19.79
N ARG A 45 7.14 2.77 19.49
CA ARG A 45 7.95 2.47 18.30
C ARG A 45 8.31 0.98 18.25
N THR A 46 8.41 0.45 17.03
CA THR A 46 8.76 -0.95 16.82
C THR A 46 10.04 -1.32 17.56
N THR A 47 9.96 -2.35 18.41
CA THR A 47 11.12 -2.93 19.11
C THR A 47 11.45 -4.29 18.52
N PRO A 48 12.68 -4.81 18.72
CA PRO A 48 13.02 -6.18 18.32
C PRO A 48 12.07 -7.22 18.91
N GLY A 49 11.54 -6.99 20.12
CA GLY A 49 10.53 -7.86 20.74
C GLY A 49 9.21 -7.86 19.98
N ILE A 50 8.68 -6.67 19.62
CA ILE A 50 7.46 -6.55 18.82
C ILE A 50 7.66 -7.20 17.44
N HIS A 51 8.82 -6.99 16.82
CA HIS A 51 9.16 -7.60 15.53
C HIS A 51 9.21 -9.13 15.61
N ALA A 52 9.86 -9.70 16.63
CA ALA A 52 9.91 -11.15 16.82
C ALA A 52 8.53 -11.76 17.12
N THR A 53 7.67 -11.04 17.86
CA THR A 53 6.28 -11.47 18.06
C THR A 53 5.50 -11.43 16.76
N ALA A 54 5.56 -10.33 16.01
CA ALA A 54 4.95 -10.18 14.69
C ALA A 54 5.35 -11.30 13.73
N ALA A 55 6.63 -11.68 13.77
CA ALA A 55 7.17 -12.78 13.00
C ALA A 55 6.52 -14.13 13.35
N THR A 56 6.30 -14.36 14.64
CA THR A 56 5.79 -15.64 15.15
C THR A 56 4.31 -15.83 14.86
N ILE A 57 3.50 -14.77 14.98
CA ILE A 57 2.02 -14.87 14.93
C ILE A 57 1.42 -14.42 13.59
N GLY A 58 2.15 -13.63 12.80
CA GLY A 58 1.72 -13.20 11.48
C GLY A 58 2.04 -14.24 10.41
N SER A 59 1.10 -14.47 9.48
CA SER A 59 1.37 -15.34 8.31
C SER A 59 2.58 -14.84 7.52
N ALA A 60 3.39 -15.77 7.03
CA ALA A 60 4.53 -15.48 6.14
C ALA A 60 4.09 -14.81 4.82
N ASP A 61 2.84 -14.99 4.40
CA ASP A 61 2.29 -14.37 3.17
C ASP A 61 1.97 -12.87 3.33
N PHE A 62 1.93 -12.38 4.57
CA PHE A 62 1.69 -10.97 4.84
C PHE A 62 2.95 -10.15 4.58
N CYS A 63 2.77 -8.93 4.06
CA CYS A 63 3.91 -8.04 3.92
C CYS A 63 4.44 -7.68 5.32
N LEU A 64 5.73 -7.35 5.39
CA LEU A 64 6.42 -7.04 6.65
C LEU A 64 5.65 -6.04 7.53
N SER A 65 5.14 -4.97 6.93
CA SER A 65 4.42 -3.91 7.65
C SER A 65 3.06 -4.35 8.19
N LEU A 66 2.37 -5.28 7.53
CA LEU A 66 1.14 -5.86 8.06
C LEU A 66 1.44 -6.79 9.24
N ARG A 67 2.51 -7.60 9.18
CA ARG A 67 2.92 -8.43 10.33
C ARG A 67 3.26 -7.58 11.54
N LEU A 68 3.95 -6.45 11.33
CA LEU A 68 4.20 -5.50 12.41
C LEU A 68 2.93 -4.93 13.01
N LEU A 69 1.94 -4.55 12.20
CA LEU A 69 0.64 -4.15 12.75
C LEU A 69 0.09 -5.23 13.70
N ILE A 70 0.17 -6.50 13.33
CA ILE A 70 -0.24 -7.62 14.18
C ILE A 70 0.57 -7.63 15.49
N GLY A 71 1.89 -7.46 15.43
CA GLY A 71 2.75 -7.37 16.61
C GLY A 71 2.43 -6.16 17.52
N HIS A 72 2.13 -5.00 16.93
CA HIS A 72 1.74 -3.80 17.69
C HIS A 72 0.35 -3.98 18.33
N VAL A 73 -0.59 -4.63 17.65
CA VAL A 73 -1.89 -4.97 18.22
C VAL A 73 -1.73 -5.98 19.35
N HIS A 74 -0.92 -7.04 19.16
CA HIS A 74 -0.56 -7.98 20.23
C HIS A 74 -0.02 -7.25 21.45
N HIS A 75 0.96 -6.37 21.25
CA HIS A 75 1.56 -5.58 22.32
C HIS A 75 0.51 -4.77 23.09
N LEU A 76 -0.42 -4.10 22.40
CA LEU A 76 -1.49 -3.32 23.03
C LEU A 76 -2.40 -4.20 23.88
N VAL A 77 -2.93 -5.30 23.31
CA VAL A 77 -3.90 -6.13 24.02
C VAL A 77 -3.29 -6.91 25.19
N THR A 78 -2.00 -7.24 25.13
CA THR A 78 -1.29 -7.92 26.22
C THR A 78 -0.92 -6.97 27.36
N ASN A 79 -0.44 -5.75 27.04
CA ASN A 79 0.01 -4.80 28.06
C ASN A 79 -1.12 -3.91 28.61
N HIS A 80 -2.22 -3.79 27.87
CA HIS A 80 -3.41 -3.02 28.25
C HIS A 80 -4.66 -3.89 28.09
N PRO A 81 -4.86 -4.90 28.96
CA PRO A 81 -6.05 -5.77 28.91
C PRO A 81 -7.35 -5.03 29.27
N ASP A 82 -7.25 -3.79 29.74
CA ASP A 82 -8.34 -2.88 30.08
C ASP A 82 -8.78 -1.98 28.90
N LEU A 83 -8.23 -2.17 27.70
CA LEU A 83 -8.70 -1.47 26.50
C LEU A 83 -10.18 -1.77 26.22
N ASP A 84 -10.97 -0.72 26.04
CA ASP A 84 -12.36 -0.85 25.60
C ASP A 84 -12.42 -1.04 24.08
N PHE A 85 -11.61 -0.25 23.36
CA PHE A 85 -11.60 -0.19 21.91
C PHE A 85 -10.20 -0.32 21.32
N LEU A 86 -10.12 -0.84 20.10
CA LEU A 86 -8.92 -0.82 19.26
C LEU A 86 -9.29 -0.17 17.93
N LEU A 87 -8.66 0.93 17.58
CA LEU A 87 -8.93 1.64 16.34
C LEU A 87 -7.94 1.20 15.26
N VAL A 88 -8.44 0.60 14.18
CA VAL A 88 -7.66 0.31 12.96
C VAL A 88 -8.57 0.57 11.75
N PRO A 89 -8.49 1.75 11.11
CA PRO A 89 -9.44 2.14 10.07
C PRO A 89 -9.33 1.29 8.81
N TYR A 90 -10.45 1.15 8.11
CA TYR A 90 -10.48 0.70 6.72
C TYR A 90 -10.07 1.88 5.84
N LEU A 91 -8.76 2.03 5.69
CA LEU A 91 -8.22 3.09 4.86
C LEU A 91 -8.38 2.69 3.38
N CYS A 92 -9.32 3.32 2.68
CA CYS A 92 -9.60 3.04 1.27
C CYS A 92 -8.89 4.03 0.35
N SER A 93 -8.92 5.32 0.67
CA SER A 93 -8.23 6.39 -0.04
C SER A 93 -8.16 7.66 0.83
N GLU A 94 -7.11 8.45 0.68
CA GLU A 94 -7.02 9.80 1.25
C GLU A 94 -7.30 10.89 0.20
N ASP A 95 -7.11 10.59 -1.09
CA ASP A 95 -7.24 11.53 -2.20
C ASP A 95 -8.63 11.47 -2.88
N GLY A 96 -9.60 10.77 -2.27
CA GLY A 96 -10.94 10.58 -2.82
C GLY A 96 -11.04 9.41 -3.81
N GLU A 97 -11.94 9.54 -4.80
CA GLU A 97 -12.26 8.47 -5.75
C GLU A 97 -11.16 8.15 -6.78
N ARG A 98 -10.10 8.96 -6.86
CA ARG A 98 -9.06 8.85 -7.90
C ARG A 98 -8.05 7.75 -7.62
N THR A 99 -7.76 7.48 -6.35
CA THR A 99 -6.75 6.52 -5.90
C THR A 99 -7.35 5.54 -4.88
N THR A 100 -6.63 4.48 -4.59
CA THR A 100 -6.94 3.48 -3.57
C THR A 100 -5.68 3.10 -2.82
N THR A 101 -5.83 2.68 -1.58
CA THR A 101 -4.77 1.97 -0.87
C THR A 101 -4.67 0.51 -1.30
N CYS A 102 -3.59 -0.16 -0.87
CA CYS A 102 -3.45 -1.61 -0.98
C CYS A 102 -4.61 -2.33 -0.26
N SER A 103 -5.05 -3.46 -0.82
CA SER A 103 -6.11 -4.30 -0.25
C SER A 103 -5.89 -4.67 1.22
N LYS A 104 -4.64 -4.79 1.65
CA LYS A 104 -4.25 -5.08 3.03
C LYS A 104 -4.64 -3.97 4.03
N HIS A 105 -4.85 -2.73 3.58
CA HIS A 105 -5.39 -1.65 4.43
C HIS A 105 -6.89 -1.76 4.66
N ARG A 106 -7.62 -2.50 3.81
CA ARG A 106 -9.08 -2.61 3.85
C ARG A 106 -9.60 -3.67 4.83
N ASP A 107 -8.74 -4.40 5.55
CA ASP A 107 -9.11 -5.17 6.76
C ASP A 107 -7.92 -5.46 7.67
N ALA A 108 -7.06 -4.46 7.85
CA ALA A 108 -5.84 -4.62 8.63
C ALA A 108 -6.14 -4.99 10.11
N GLY A 109 -7.21 -4.41 10.67
CA GLY A 109 -7.67 -4.69 12.04
C GLY A 109 -8.23 -6.11 12.19
N GLY A 110 -9.10 -6.53 11.28
CA GLY A 110 -9.66 -7.88 11.30
C GLY A 110 -8.59 -8.95 11.08
N VAL A 111 -7.61 -8.70 10.19
CA VAL A 111 -6.44 -9.58 10.03
C VAL A 111 -5.68 -9.69 11.34
N ALA A 112 -5.39 -8.58 12.01
CA ALA A 112 -4.68 -8.59 13.29
C ALA A 112 -5.44 -9.40 14.36
N LEU A 113 -6.76 -9.21 14.49
CA LEU A 113 -7.54 -10.00 15.44
C LEU A 113 -7.55 -11.50 15.13
N ARG A 114 -7.71 -11.88 13.86
CA ARG A 114 -7.72 -13.29 13.43
C ARG A 114 -6.36 -13.97 13.60
N SER A 115 -5.27 -13.21 13.67
CA SER A 115 -3.95 -13.71 14.03
C SER A 115 -3.75 -13.89 15.54
N LEU A 116 -4.59 -13.27 16.38
CA LEU A 116 -4.49 -13.33 17.84
C LEU A 116 -5.46 -14.32 18.47
N THR A 117 -6.61 -14.54 17.84
CA THR A 117 -7.66 -15.41 18.36
C THR A 117 -8.42 -16.12 17.25
N ARG A 118 -9.14 -17.18 17.62
CA ARG A 118 -10.07 -17.84 16.71
C ARG A 118 -11.26 -16.92 16.47
N THR A 119 -11.68 -16.79 15.22
CA THR A 119 -12.82 -15.93 14.82
C THR A 119 -14.07 -16.22 15.67
N LEU A 120 -14.32 -17.49 16.00
CA LEU A 120 -15.46 -17.89 16.81
C LEU A 120 -15.40 -17.32 18.24
N ASP A 121 -14.24 -17.37 18.89
CA ASP A 121 -14.06 -16.87 20.26
C ASP A 121 -14.29 -15.35 20.29
N HIS A 122 -13.76 -14.62 19.29
CA HIS A 122 -14.02 -13.19 19.11
C HIS A 122 -15.52 -12.90 18.92
N LEU A 123 -16.19 -13.59 17.98
CA LEU A 123 -17.61 -13.35 17.69
C LEU A 123 -18.48 -13.60 18.93
N ILE A 124 -18.21 -14.66 19.71
CA ILE A 124 -18.94 -14.94 20.95
C ILE A 124 -18.72 -13.79 21.94
N GLN A 125 -17.49 -13.34 22.14
CA GLN A 125 -17.15 -12.27 23.09
C GLN A 125 -17.93 -10.97 22.79
N HIS A 126 -18.08 -10.61 21.52
CA HIS A 126 -18.69 -9.34 21.10
C HIS A 126 -20.16 -9.46 20.67
N SER A 127 -20.74 -10.67 20.64
CA SER A 127 -22.14 -10.86 20.31
C SER A 127 -23.09 -10.41 21.44
N PRO A 128 -24.30 -9.95 21.12
CA PRO A 128 -25.33 -9.67 22.12
C PRO A 128 -25.61 -10.90 23.00
N PRO A 129 -25.99 -10.73 24.29
CA PRO A 129 -26.27 -11.85 25.18
C PRO A 129 -27.32 -12.84 24.65
N ALA A 130 -28.31 -12.37 23.90
CA ALA A 130 -29.32 -13.23 23.28
C ALA A 130 -28.73 -14.13 22.19
N ALA A 131 -27.88 -13.59 21.31
CA ALA A 131 -27.20 -14.36 20.27
C ALA A 131 -26.24 -15.40 20.87
N ARG A 132 -25.48 -15.03 21.91
CA ARG A 132 -24.63 -15.97 22.65
C ARG A 132 -25.43 -17.12 23.25
N ARG A 133 -26.53 -16.84 23.95
CA ARG A 133 -27.38 -17.87 24.57
C ARG A 133 -27.97 -18.83 23.54
N ALA A 134 -28.25 -18.35 22.33
CA ALA A 134 -28.74 -19.19 21.24
C ALA A 134 -27.62 -20.03 20.58
N ALA A 135 -26.42 -19.46 20.42
CA ALA A 135 -25.32 -20.09 19.69
C ALA A 135 -24.56 -21.13 20.53
N VAL A 136 -24.30 -20.86 21.82
CA VAL A 136 -23.45 -21.70 22.67
C VAL A 136 -23.94 -23.17 22.74
N PRO A 137 -25.24 -23.45 22.98
CA PRO A 137 -25.72 -24.85 23.02
C PRO A 137 -25.54 -25.59 21.69
N VAL A 138 -25.70 -24.90 20.55
CA VAL A 138 -25.50 -25.48 19.21
C VAL A 138 -24.03 -25.82 19.00
N LEU A 139 -23.13 -24.91 19.37
CA LEU A 139 -21.68 -25.13 19.27
C LEU A 139 -21.23 -26.29 20.15
N GLU A 140 -21.70 -26.34 21.41
CA GLU A 140 -21.40 -27.43 22.34
C GLU A 140 -21.91 -28.78 21.82
N SER A 141 -23.12 -28.82 21.23
CA SER A 141 -23.65 -30.04 20.61
C SER A 141 -22.83 -30.55 19.42
N ALA A 142 -22.10 -29.64 18.75
CA ALA A 142 -21.17 -29.95 17.67
C ALA A 142 -19.74 -30.26 18.16
N GLY A 143 -19.52 -30.35 19.48
CA GLY A 143 -18.19 -30.56 20.08
C GLY A 143 -17.26 -29.35 20.01
N VAL A 144 -17.81 -28.16 19.70
CA VAL A 144 -17.04 -26.91 19.63
C VAL A 144 -17.19 -26.16 20.94
N HIS A 145 -16.14 -26.20 21.76
CA HIS A 145 -16.11 -25.48 23.02
C HIS A 145 -15.45 -24.10 22.84
N PRO A 146 -16.19 -22.99 23.06
CA PRO A 146 -15.59 -21.66 23.09
C PRO A 146 -14.51 -21.64 24.18
N SER A 147 -13.29 -21.25 23.83
CA SER A 147 -12.28 -21.07 24.87
C SER A 147 -12.50 -19.72 25.54
N GLY A 148 -12.25 -19.63 26.85
CA GLY A 148 -12.16 -18.36 27.58
C GLY A 148 -10.89 -17.59 27.21
N GLY A 149 -10.69 -17.34 25.90
CA GLY A 149 -9.50 -16.75 25.32
C GLY A 149 -9.22 -15.33 25.78
N LEU A 150 -8.18 -14.72 25.20
CA LEU A 150 -7.81 -13.33 25.48
C LEU A 150 -9.04 -12.43 25.28
N ARG A 151 -9.41 -11.66 26.31
CA ARG A 151 -10.47 -10.65 26.20
C ARG A 151 -9.97 -9.55 25.26
N LEU A 152 -10.49 -9.51 24.04
CA LEU A 152 -10.11 -8.50 23.06
C LEU A 152 -10.98 -7.23 23.18
N PRO A 153 -10.41 -6.05 22.90
CA PRO A 153 -11.18 -4.81 22.80
C PRO A 153 -12.13 -4.83 21.59
N VAL A 154 -13.13 -3.97 21.60
CA VAL A 154 -14.01 -3.77 20.43
C VAL A 154 -13.21 -3.12 19.31
N LEU A 155 -13.16 -3.78 18.15
CA LEU A 155 -12.45 -3.26 16.99
C LEU A 155 -13.28 -2.18 16.28
N LEU A 156 -12.72 -0.98 16.17
CA LEU A 156 -13.26 0.14 15.41
C LEU A 156 -12.55 0.21 14.06
N GLN A 157 -13.30 0.02 12.97
CA GLN A 157 -12.80 0.08 11.60
C GLN A 157 -13.63 1.06 10.77
N PRO A 158 -13.55 2.37 11.03
CA PRO A 158 -14.25 3.33 10.18
C PRO A 158 -13.66 3.31 8.77
N TYR A 159 -14.53 3.47 7.77
CA TYR A 159 -14.10 3.64 6.37
C TYR A 159 -13.58 5.05 6.15
N VAL A 160 -12.39 5.16 5.57
CA VAL A 160 -11.79 6.44 5.16
C VAL A 160 -11.64 6.44 3.65
N TRP A 161 -12.37 7.34 2.99
CA TRP A 161 -12.37 7.49 1.53
C TRP A 161 -11.78 8.82 1.04
N SER A 162 -11.65 9.81 1.92
CA SER A 162 -11.15 11.13 1.57
C SER A 162 -10.68 11.89 2.82
N LEU A 163 -9.70 12.77 2.64
CA LEU A 163 -9.29 13.79 3.61
C LEU A 163 -10.10 15.09 3.51
N GLU A 164 -11.08 15.16 2.60
CA GLU A 164 -12.00 16.29 2.55
C GLU A 164 -12.62 16.53 3.92
N ARG A 165 -12.62 17.80 4.34
CA ARG A 165 -12.94 18.20 5.71
C ARG A 165 -14.28 17.66 6.21
N GLU A 166 -15.31 17.69 5.36
CA GLU A 166 -16.64 17.16 5.69
C GLU A 166 -16.64 15.63 5.79
N ALA A 167 -16.02 14.94 4.83
CA ALA A 167 -15.90 13.48 4.85
C ALA A 167 -15.16 13.02 6.12
N MET A 168 -14.04 13.65 6.44
CA MET A 168 -13.25 13.34 7.62
C MET A 168 -14.00 13.66 8.93
N PHE A 169 -14.76 14.76 8.98
CA PHE A 169 -15.63 15.05 10.12
C PHE A 169 -16.66 13.94 10.35
N ASN A 170 -17.31 13.45 9.29
CA ASN A 170 -18.29 12.37 9.39
C ASN A 170 -17.68 11.06 9.91
N VAL A 171 -16.45 10.75 9.50
CA VAL A 171 -15.69 9.60 10.01
C VAL A 171 -15.41 9.79 11.51
N CYS A 172 -14.85 10.92 11.92
CA CYS A 172 -14.57 11.24 13.33
C CYS A 172 -15.84 11.20 14.18
N PHE A 173 -16.92 11.81 13.73
CA PHE A 173 -18.21 11.81 14.42
C PHE A 173 -18.79 10.40 14.57
N GLY A 174 -18.65 9.56 13.54
CA GLY A 174 -19.03 8.14 13.61
C GLY A 174 -18.27 7.40 14.72
N VAL A 175 -16.95 7.55 14.74
CA VAL A 175 -16.09 6.95 15.79
C VAL A 175 -16.44 7.48 17.18
N TYR A 176 -16.70 8.79 17.31
CA TYR A 176 -17.16 9.39 18.57
C TYR A 176 -18.45 8.72 19.06
N CYS A 177 -19.43 8.53 18.17
CA CYS A 177 -20.67 7.86 18.53
C CYS A 177 -20.43 6.42 19.01
N ASP A 178 -19.55 5.68 18.33
CA ASP A 178 -19.23 4.30 18.70
C ASP A 178 -18.51 4.22 20.06
N VAL A 179 -17.56 5.13 20.31
CA VAL A 179 -16.74 5.19 21.53
C VAL A 179 -17.54 5.67 22.76
N PHE A 180 -18.39 6.68 22.58
CA PHE A 180 -19.17 7.28 23.67
C PHE A 180 -20.61 6.72 23.77
N GLY A 181 -20.93 5.66 23.03
CA GLY A 181 -22.18 4.89 23.19
C GLY A 181 -23.45 5.59 22.68
N ILE A 182 -23.35 6.41 21.63
CA ILE A 182 -24.46 7.09 20.98
C ILE A 182 -25.13 6.15 19.96
N SER A 183 -26.46 6.01 19.99
CA SER A 183 -27.12 4.94 19.23
C SER A 183 -27.00 5.10 17.70
N PRO A 184 -26.80 3.99 16.95
CA PRO A 184 -26.73 4.00 15.48
C PRO A 184 -28.01 4.53 14.80
N ALA A 185 -29.17 4.37 15.45
CA ALA A 185 -30.45 4.90 14.95
C ALA A 185 -30.44 6.44 14.86
N ALA A 186 -29.64 7.11 15.68
CA ALA A 186 -29.44 8.55 15.60
C ALA A 186 -28.56 8.95 14.40
N ARG A 187 -27.68 8.05 13.92
CA ARG A 187 -26.72 8.28 12.82
C ARG A 187 -27.38 8.23 11.43
N MET A 188 -28.31 7.30 11.20
CA MET A 188 -28.73 6.89 9.86
C MET A 188 -29.77 7.80 9.19
N VAL A 189 -30.44 8.65 9.96
CA VAL A 189 -31.58 9.45 9.46
C VAL A 189 -31.24 10.93 9.29
N GLN A 190 -29.99 11.38 9.46
CA GLN A 190 -29.61 12.82 9.46
C GLN A 190 -30.27 13.67 8.35
N PRO A 191 -30.43 13.19 7.09
CA PRO A 191 -31.17 13.91 6.05
C PRO A 191 -32.71 13.88 6.24
N LEU A 192 -33.24 12.76 6.72
CA LEU A 192 -34.68 12.41 6.88
C LEU A 192 -35.26 12.69 8.28
N VAL A 193 -34.43 13.10 9.25
CA VAL A 193 -34.85 13.38 10.63
C VAL A 193 -35.64 14.70 10.69
N PRO A 194 -36.87 14.72 11.26
CA PRO A 194 -37.64 15.94 11.49
C PRO A 194 -36.85 16.97 12.32
N ARG A 195 -37.05 18.27 12.09
CA ARG A 195 -36.33 19.37 12.77
C ARG A 195 -36.24 19.24 14.31
N SER A 196 -37.25 18.63 14.94
CA SER A 196 -37.30 18.37 16.39
C SER A 196 -36.22 17.40 16.89
N LEU A 197 -35.86 16.38 16.10
CA LEU A 197 -34.84 15.37 16.44
C LEU A 197 -33.44 15.77 15.96
N ARG A 198 -33.29 16.68 14.98
CA ARG A 198 -31.98 17.31 14.67
C ARG A 198 -31.38 18.03 15.88
N ARG A 199 -32.24 18.58 16.74
CA ARG A 199 -31.87 19.17 18.04
C ARG A 199 -31.29 18.15 19.04
N TYR A 200 -31.56 16.85 18.88
CA TYR A 200 -31.00 15.81 19.75
C TYR A 200 -29.54 15.49 19.41
N LEU A 201 -29.16 15.53 18.14
CA LEU A 201 -27.77 15.32 17.68
C LEU A 201 -26.93 16.59 17.74
N ALA A 202 -27.56 17.77 17.60
CA ALA A 202 -26.86 19.05 17.61
C ALA A 202 -25.90 19.24 18.81
N PRO A 203 -26.23 18.84 20.05
CA PRO A 203 -25.30 18.92 21.18
C PRO A 203 -24.06 18.03 21.02
N TYR A 204 -24.20 16.82 20.48
CA TYR A 204 -23.07 15.92 20.26
C TYR A 204 -22.19 16.38 19.10
N ILE A 205 -22.80 16.87 18.02
CA ILE A 205 -22.09 17.50 16.91
C ILE A 205 -21.30 18.70 17.41
N GLN A 206 -21.93 19.60 18.19
CA GLN A 206 -21.27 20.76 18.79
C GLN A 206 -20.06 20.37 19.65
N ARG A 207 -20.16 19.28 20.42
CA ARG A 207 -19.02 18.74 21.19
C ARG A 207 -17.88 18.22 20.32
N CYS A 208 -18.14 17.84 19.08
CA CYS A 208 -17.13 17.32 18.16
C CYS A 208 -16.50 18.41 17.28
N LEU A 209 -17.16 19.54 17.07
CA LEU A 209 -16.71 20.58 16.13
C LEU A 209 -15.32 21.13 16.50
N GLU A 210 -15.13 21.55 17.75
CA GLU A 210 -13.86 22.11 18.21
C GLU A 210 -12.74 21.05 18.26
N PRO A 211 -12.92 19.87 18.90
CA PRO A 211 -11.95 18.78 18.84
C PRO A 211 -11.54 18.40 17.42
N PHE A 212 -12.51 18.35 16.50
CA PHE A 212 -12.23 18.03 15.11
C PHE A 212 -11.45 19.15 14.42
N ALA A 213 -11.83 20.41 14.60
CA ALA A 213 -11.11 21.54 14.02
C ALA A 213 -9.65 21.53 14.47
N VAL A 214 -9.39 21.41 15.78
CA VAL A 214 -8.02 21.32 16.33
C VAL A 214 -7.24 20.16 15.70
N ALA A 215 -7.84 18.96 15.67
CA ALA A 215 -7.19 17.78 15.10
C ALA A 215 -6.91 17.92 13.59
N TYR A 216 -7.89 18.38 12.83
CA TYR A 216 -7.82 18.52 11.39
C TYR A 216 -6.79 19.57 11.00
N GLU A 217 -6.89 20.79 11.53
CA GLU A 217 -5.97 21.87 11.18
C GLU A 217 -4.53 21.53 11.60
N THR A 218 -4.32 20.90 12.75
CA THR A 218 -2.97 20.51 13.20
C THR A 218 -2.30 19.52 12.24
N ILE A 219 -3.03 18.50 11.77
CA ILE A 219 -2.46 17.45 10.92
C ILE A 219 -2.41 17.87 9.44
N MET A 220 -3.40 18.64 8.99
CA MET A 220 -3.48 19.13 7.63
C MET A 220 -2.56 20.33 7.38
N HIS A 221 -2.14 21.05 8.43
CA HIS A 221 -1.14 22.10 8.33
C HIS A 221 0.07 21.59 7.53
N HIS A 222 0.34 22.27 6.42
CA HIS A 222 1.43 21.92 5.53
C HIS A 222 2.59 22.90 5.75
N ASP A 223 3.71 22.40 6.27
CA ASP A 223 4.93 23.17 6.36
C ASP A 223 5.74 23.04 5.07
N ALA A 224 5.53 23.97 4.14
CA ALA A 224 6.31 24.08 2.92
C ALA A 224 7.81 24.39 3.19
N GLY A 225 8.17 24.72 4.44
CA GLY A 225 9.54 24.98 4.87
C GLY A 225 10.50 23.82 4.64
N VAL A 226 10.03 22.57 4.66
CA VAL A 226 10.89 21.40 4.40
C VAL A 226 11.36 21.38 2.95
N LEU A 227 10.43 21.49 1.99
CA LEU A 227 10.78 21.55 0.57
C LEU A 227 11.57 22.81 0.24
N ASN A 228 11.14 23.96 0.78
CA ASN A 228 11.82 25.25 0.59
C ASN A 228 13.21 25.30 1.23
N GLY A 229 13.49 24.49 2.26
CA GLY A 229 14.82 24.33 2.84
C GLY A 229 15.68 23.30 2.11
N PHE A 230 15.06 22.28 1.53
CA PHE A 230 15.73 21.21 0.79
C PHE A 230 16.31 21.69 -0.55
N LEU A 231 15.51 22.42 -1.34
CA LEU A 231 15.89 22.87 -2.69
C LEU A 231 17.08 23.85 -2.74
N PRO A 232 17.31 24.74 -1.74
CA PRO A 232 18.45 25.66 -1.72
C PRO A 232 19.71 25.11 -1.06
N ASP A 233 19.68 23.94 -0.39
CA ASP A 233 20.86 23.39 0.29
C ASP A 233 21.88 22.82 -0.71
N GLU A 234 22.67 23.69 -1.35
CA GLU A 234 23.58 23.29 -2.43
C GLU A 234 24.76 22.45 -1.93
N ARG A 235 25.14 22.59 -0.66
CA ARG A 235 26.33 21.97 -0.06
C ARG A 235 26.09 20.56 0.44
N ALA A 236 24.85 20.18 0.74
CA ALA A 236 24.52 18.82 1.09
C ALA A 236 24.39 17.92 -0.14
N VAL A 237 24.66 16.63 0.07
CA VAL A 237 24.16 15.58 -0.82
C VAL A 237 22.64 15.57 -0.70
N ARG A 238 21.92 15.72 -1.81
CA ARG A 238 20.46 15.71 -1.84
C ARG A 238 19.97 14.34 -2.28
N VAL A 239 19.30 13.62 -1.40
CA VAL A 239 18.78 12.28 -1.68
C VAL A 239 17.28 12.22 -1.47
N ALA A 240 16.58 11.66 -2.46
CA ALA A 240 15.16 11.37 -2.36
C ALA A 240 14.95 9.90 -1.98
N LEU A 241 14.30 9.64 -0.85
CA LEU A 241 13.91 8.29 -0.45
C LEU A 241 12.46 8.06 -0.87
N VAL A 242 12.23 7.13 -1.80
CA VAL A 242 10.92 6.83 -2.37
C VAL A 242 10.42 5.51 -1.82
N GLY A 243 9.26 5.48 -1.18
CA GLY A 243 8.76 4.30 -0.51
C GLY A 243 7.60 4.61 0.43
N ARG A 244 6.92 3.57 0.89
CA ARG A 244 5.72 3.73 1.72
C ARG A 244 6.06 4.44 3.03
N HIS A 245 5.17 5.34 3.48
CA HIS A 245 5.38 6.14 4.71
C HIS A 245 5.66 5.26 5.94
N TYR A 246 4.94 4.14 6.06
CA TYR A 246 5.10 3.18 7.14
C TYR A 246 6.37 2.34 7.07
N LEU A 247 7.07 2.34 5.92
CA LEU A 247 8.34 1.66 5.77
C LEU A 247 9.48 2.63 6.05
N ILE A 248 9.49 3.79 5.37
CA ILE A 248 10.51 4.83 5.56
C ILE A 248 10.51 5.38 7.00
N GLY A 249 9.32 5.46 7.62
CA GLY A 249 9.15 5.91 8.99
C GLY A 249 9.58 4.90 10.06
N GLU A 250 9.95 3.67 9.68
CA GLU A 250 10.29 2.57 10.58
C GLU A 250 11.79 2.21 10.47
N PRO A 251 12.64 2.73 11.39
CA PRO A 251 14.08 2.55 11.29
C PRO A 251 14.52 1.08 11.46
N LEU A 252 13.81 0.30 12.28
CA LEU A 252 14.13 -1.12 12.47
C LEU A 252 14.00 -1.92 11.16
N LEU A 253 13.01 -1.61 10.33
CA LEU A 253 12.75 -2.33 9.08
C LEU A 253 13.66 -1.91 7.95
N THR A 254 14.06 -0.63 7.96
CA THR A 254 14.87 -0.04 6.91
C THR A 254 16.33 0.06 7.30
N CYS A 255 16.77 -0.64 8.35
CA CYS A 255 18.13 -0.58 8.87
C CYS A 255 18.64 0.86 9.06
N ASP A 256 17.77 1.71 9.62
CA ASP A 256 17.96 3.14 9.84
C ASP A 256 18.10 3.99 8.56
N LEU A 257 17.65 3.54 7.37
CA LEU A 257 17.86 4.24 6.08
C LEU A 257 17.78 5.78 6.17
N LYS A 258 16.63 6.34 6.60
CA LYS A 258 16.44 7.80 6.70
C LYS A 258 17.40 8.42 7.71
N ALA A 259 17.48 7.84 8.91
CA ALA A 259 18.32 8.36 9.99
C ALA A 259 19.82 8.29 9.67
N TRP A 260 20.25 7.26 8.95
CA TRP A 260 21.62 7.02 8.53
C TRP A 260 22.10 8.11 7.57
N PHE A 261 21.32 8.41 6.51
CA PHE A 261 21.68 9.45 5.54
C PHE A 261 21.66 10.85 6.17
N LEU A 262 20.68 11.16 7.03
CA LEU A 262 20.66 12.41 7.79
C LEU A 262 21.89 12.56 8.68
N LYS A 263 22.27 11.50 9.43
CA LYS A 263 23.46 11.50 10.29
C LYS A 263 24.75 11.64 9.49
N ALA A 264 24.77 11.14 8.26
CA ALA A 264 25.90 11.26 7.35
C ALA A 264 26.00 12.65 6.68
N GLY A 265 25.10 13.58 6.99
CA GLY A 265 25.10 14.96 6.46
C GLY A 265 24.43 15.12 5.10
N ALA A 266 23.67 14.13 4.64
CA ALA A 266 22.82 14.29 3.47
C ALA A 266 21.52 15.03 3.85
N SER A 267 21.04 15.85 2.94
CA SER A 267 19.69 16.39 2.96
C SER A 267 18.75 15.36 2.35
N VAL A 268 17.71 14.97 3.09
CA VAL A 268 16.83 13.86 2.74
C VAL A 268 15.41 14.36 2.58
N ILE A 269 14.77 14.01 1.47
CA ILE A 269 13.34 14.25 1.23
C ILE A 269 12.60 12.93 0.99
N THR A 270 11.38 12.82 1.53
CA THR A 270 10.55 11.63 1.49
C THR A 270 9.11 11.97 1.10
N PRO A 271 8.27 11.00 0.70
CA PRO A 271 6.86 11.23 0.42
C PRO A 271 6.10 11.90 1.56
N ALA A 272 6.51 11.71 2.82
CA ALA A 272 5.87 12.35 3.98
C ALA A 272 6.10 13.86 4.05
N ASP A 273 7.14 14.36 3.37
CA ASP A 273 7.54 15.76 3.34
C ASP A 273 6.88 16.53 2.19
N LEU A 274 6.12 15.84 1.33
CA LEU A 274 5.51 16.37 0.12
C LEU A 274 3.98 16.28 0.19
N ARG A 275 3.28 17.19 -0.48
CA ARG A 275 1.84 17.07 -0.70
C ARG A 275 1.53 16.67 -2.13
N PRO A 276 0.49 15.83 -2.34
CA PRO A 276 -0.04 15.58 -3.67
C PRO A 276 -0.38 16.86 -4.43
N GLU A 277 -0.88 17.88 -3.72
CA GLU A 277 -1.29 19.15 -4.32
C GLU A 277 -0.12 19.95 -4.92
N ASP A 278 1.10 19.76 -4.40
CA ASP A 278 2.31 20.44 -4.87
C ASP A 278 2.92 19.77 -6.10
N LEU A 279 2.44 18.57 -6.44
CA LEU A 279 3.06 17.70 -7.43
C LEU A 279 2.09 17.42 -8.58
N GLN A 280 2.62 17.36 -9.78
CA GLN A 280 1.88 16.91 -10.96
C GLN A 280 2.51 15.60 -11.45
N PRO A 281 1.71 14.57 -11.76
CA PRO A 281 2.23 13.33 -12.30
C PRO A 281 2.82 13.59 -13.69
N GLY A 282 3.87 12.84 -14.04
CA GLY A 282 4.54 13.00 -15.33
C GLY A 282 3.65 12.61 -16.53
N PRO A 283 3.96 13.07 -17.75
CA PRO A 283 3.19 12.78 -18.97
C PRO A 283 3.15 11.28 -19.35
N GLY A 284 3.97 10.45 -18.70
CA GLY A 284 3.99 9.00 -18.84
C GLY A 284 3.62 8.24 -17.57
N ALA A 285 3.02 8.89 -16.56
CA ALA A 285 2.58 8.25 -15.34
C ALA A 285 1.87 6.93 -15.66
N PRO A 286 2.29 5.79 -15.09
CA PRO A 286 1.52 4.57 -15.29
C PRO A 286 0.12 4.86 -14.74
N GLN A 287 -0.90 4.22 -15.29
CA GLN A 287 -2.25 4.43 -14.75
C GLN A 287 -2.38 3.68 -13.42
N ILE A 288 -1.68 4.21 -12.41
CA ILE A 288 -1.53 3.66 -11.08
C ILE A 288 -2.73 4.10 -10.27
N PHE A 289 -3.47 3.11 -9.80
CA PHE A 289 -4.60 3.35 -8.91
C PHE A 289 -4.17 3.53 -7.46
N TYR A 290 -2.91 3.27 -7.10
CA TYR A 290 -2.46 3.38 -5.71
C TYR A 290 -2.02 4.80 -5.33
N ASP A 291 -2.58 5.31 -4.24
CA ASP A 291 -2.32 6.63 -3.66
C ASP A 291 -0.84 6.99 -3.54
N SER A 292 -0.07 6.20 -2.81
CA SER A 292 1.34 6.50 -2.56
C SER A 292 2.16 6.35 -3.82
N HIS A 293 1.74 5.51 -4.76
CA HIS A 293 2.51 5.24 -5.97
C HIS A 293 2.31 6.33 -7.01
N TRP A 294 1.12 6.90 -7.07
CA TRP A 294 0.89 8.17 -7.76
C TRP A 294 1.81 9.26 -7.20
N LEU A 295 1.91 9.36 -5.87
CA LEU A 295 2.81 10.31 -5.21
C LEU A 295 4.29 10.02 -5.51
N PHE A 296 4.70 8.75 -5.55
CA PHE A 296 6.08 8.37 -5.89
C PHE A 296 6.44 8.76 -7.32
N ASP A 297 5.52 8.56 -8.27
CA ASP A 297 5.72 8.96 -9.65
C ASP A 297 5.89 10.47 -9.79
N ALA A 298 4.96 11.24 -9.21
CA ALA A 298 5.01 12.70 -9.23
C ALA A 298 6.27 13.24 -8.51
N MET A 299 6.67 12.59 -7.41
CA MET A 299 7.90 12.90 -6.69
C MET A 299 9.15 12.64 -7.54
N VAL A 300 9.22 11.52 -8.27
CA VAL A 300 10.36 11.21 -9.16
C VAL A 300 10.47 12.25 -10.27
N GLU A 301 9.35 12.56 -10.93
CA GLU A 301 9.31 13.55 -12.01
C GLU A 301 9.76 14.94 -11.54
N PHE A 302 9.18 15.41 -10.42
CA PHE A 302 9.46 16.73 -9.89
C PHE A 302 10.89 16.87 -9.34
N LEU A 303 11.39 15.87 -8.62
CA LEU A 303 12.67 15.96 -7.93
C LEU A 303 13.88 15.56 -8.77
N ALA A 304 13.71 14.88 -9.91
CA ALA A 304 14.83 14.46 -10.76
C ALA A 304 15.87 15.57 -11.04
N PRO A 305 15.50 16.82 -11.41
CA PRO A 305 16.48 17.89 -11.62
C PRO A 305 17.10 18.45 -10.33
N HIS A 306 16.58 18.10 -9.15
CA HIS A 306 16.92 18.74 -7.88
C HIS A 306 17.69 17.84 -6.91
N VAL A 307 17.87 16.55 -7.23
CA VAL A 307 18.53 15.56 -6.36
C VAL A 307 19.79 14.97 -6.99
N ASP A 308 20.70 14.50 -6.13
CA ASP A 308 21.87 13.75 -6.56
C ASP A 308 21.54 12.28 -6.85
N GLY A 309 20.45 11.75 -6.28
CA GLY A 309 19.96 10.41 -6.60
C GLY A 309 18.71 10.01 -5.84
N PHE A 310 18.14 8.89 -6.27
CA PHE A 310 16.96 8.28 -5.65
C PHE A 310 17.31 6.96 -4.97
N ILE A 311 16.70 6.71 -3.81
CA ILE A 311 16.73 5.41 -3.16
C ILE A 311 15.28 4.95 -2.98
N PHE A 312 14.91 3.91 -3.70
CA PHE A 312 13.62 3.25 -3.58
C PHE A 312 13.67 2.21 -2.45
N ALA A 313 12.68 2.23 -1.58
CA ALA A 313 12.53 1.34 -0.44
C ALA A 313 11.20 0.60 -0.54
N GLY A 314 11.27 -0.72 -0.72
CA GLY A 314 10.12 -1.63 -0.68
C GLY A 314 10.33 -2.73 0.36
N SER A 315 9.26 -3.43 0.72
CA SER A 315 9.35 -4.62 1.59
C SER A 315 8.96 -5.87 0.81
N PHE A 316 9.61 -6.99 1.09
CA PHE A 316 9.21 -8.30 0.57
C PHE A 316 7.74 -8.60 0.92
N GLY A 317 7.02 -9.25 0.00
CA GLY A 317 5.58 -9.52 0.11
C GLY A 317 4.67 -8.29 -0.10
N CYS A 318 5.22 -7.09 -0.34
CA CYS A 318 4.44 -5.94 -0.80
C CYS A 318 4.20 -6.03 -2.32
N HIS A 319 3.09 -6.66 -2.71
CA HIS A 319 2.82 -6.95 -4.11
C HIS A 319 2.76 -5.70 -5.00
N PRO A 320 2.14 -4.58 -4.58
CA PRO A 320 2.14 -3.37 -5.41
C PRO A 320 3.56 -2.80 -5.64
N ASP A 321 4.41 -2.84 -4.62
CA ASP A 321 5.79 -2.32 -4.68
C ASP A 321 6.70 -3.21 -5.53
N ALA A 322 6.42 -4.52 -5.57
CA ALA A 322 7.14 -5.49 -6.40
C ALA A 322 7.20 -5.04 -7.88
N PHE A 323 6.12 -4.46 -8.41
CA PHE A 323 6.08 -3.99 -9.80
C PHE A 323 6.48 -2.53 -9.95
N ILE A 324 5.93 -1.66 -9.09
CA ILE A 324 5.99 -0.22 -9.33
C ILE A 324 7.36 0.37 -9.03
N LEU A 325 8.05 -0.13 -8.00
CA LEU A 325 9.36 0.44 -7.65
C LEU A 325 10.38 0.19 -8.76
N ASP A 326 10.35 -0.97 -9.42
CA ASP A 326 11.21 -1.27 -10.57
C ASP A 326 10.89 -0.38 -11.79
N LEU A 327 9.61 -0.09 -12.03
CA LEU A 327 9.18 0.84 -13.08
C LEU A 327 9.68 2.27 -12.83
N LEU A 328 9.53 2.76 -11.59
CA LEU A 328 10.00 4.09 -11.21
C LEU A 328 11.52 4.19 -11.14
N LEU A 329 12.20 3.11 -10.76
CA LEU A 329 13.64 2.97 -10.79
C LEU A 329 14.19 3.17 -12.21
N ASP A 330 13.60 2.47 -13.19
CA ASP A 330 14.02 2.59 -14.58
C ASP A 330 13.72 3.98 -15.14
N ARG A 331 12.59 4.58 -14.77
CA ARG A 331 12.26 5.97 -15.12
C ARG A 331 13.32 6.95 -14.61
N ALA A 332 13.67 6.89 -13.32
CA ALA A 332 14.70 7.75 -12.75
C ALA A 332 16.04 7.61 -13.49
N ARG A 333 16.41 6.37 -13.86
CA ARG A 333 17.63 6.08 -14.63
C ARG A 333 17.56 6.62 -16.07
N GLN A 334 16.41 6.51 -16.73
CA GLN A 334 16.19 7.08 -18.07
C GLN A 334 16.32 8.61 -18.07
N MET A 335 15.95 9.27 -16.97
CA MET A 335 16.19 10.71 -16.75
C MET A 335 17.65 11.06 -16.42
N GLY A 336 18.56 10.08 -16.40
CA GLY A 336 19.99 10.28 -16.12
C GLY A 336 20.33 10.47 -14.64
N ILE A 337 19.41 10.12 -13.74
CA ILE A 337 19.60 10.20 -12.29
C ILE A 337 19.95 8.82 -11.75
N PRO A 338 21.05 8.67 -10.97
CA PRO A 338 21.38 7.39 -10.37
C PRO A 338 20.32 7.01 -9.34
N ALA A 339 19.92 5.73 -9.37
CA ALA A 339 18.88 5.23 -8.52
C ALA A 339 19.13 3.78 -8.10
N TRP A 340 18.75 3.47 -6.85
CA TRP A 340 18.89 2.16 -6.22
C TRP A 340 17.58 1.69 -5.62
N LEU A 341 17.33 0.38 -5.63
CA LEU A 341 16.17 -0.25 -5.00
C LEU A 341 16.63 -1.18 -3.89
N PHE A 342 16.12 -0.96 -2.68
CA PHE A 342 16.26 -1.87 -1.55
C PHE A 342 14.93 -2.55 -1.26
N ARG A 343 14.96 -3.89 -1.24
CA ARG A 343 13.85 -4.71 -0.74
C ARG A 343 14.23 -5.22 0.64
N TYR A 344 13.49 -4.80 1.65
CA TYR A 344 13.68 -5.19 3.05
C TYR A 344 12.84 -6.42 3.36
N ASP A 345 13.40 -7.33 4.14
CA ASP A 345 12.71 -8.52 4.64
C ASP A 345 13.02 -8.70 6.13
N GLU A 346 12.32 -9.60 6.81
CA GLU A 346 12.40 -9.86 8.24
C GLU A 346 13.81 -10.26 8.71
N GLN A 347 14.58 -10.93 7.84
CA GLN A 347 15.94 -11.37 8.12
C GLN A 347 17.02 -10.35 7.75
N ALA A 348 16.64 -9.11 7.39
CA ALA A 348 17.57 -8.07 6.99
C ALA A 348 18.55 -7.70 8.12
N GLY A 349 19.78 -8.22 8.04
CA GLY A 349 20.88 -7.81 8.92
C GLY A 349 21.33 -6.39 8.61
N SER A 350 21.39 -5.53 9.63
CA SER A 350 21.70 -4.10 9.48
C SER A 350 23.07 -3.81 8.85
N ALA A 351 24.09 -4.62 9.17
CA ALA A 351 25.46 -4.41 8.69
C ALA A 351 25.56 -4.41 7.15
N GLY A 352 24.89 -5.36 6.48
CA GLY A 352 24.94 -5.47 5.01
C GLY A 352 24.22 -4.33 4.28
N PHE A 353 23.22 -3.71 4.93
CA PHE A 353 22.56 -2.52 4.39
C PHE A 353 23.41 -1.27 4.60
N GLN A 354 24.00 -1.10 5.79
CA GLN A 354 24.81 0.08 6.10
C GLN A 354 26.03 0.23 5.18
N THR A 355 26.74 -0.84 4.85
CA THR A 355 27.86 -0.80 3.89
C THR A 355 27.40 -0.36 2.49
N ARG A 356 26.18 -0.75 2.08
CA ARG A 356 25.60 -0.31 0.80
C ARG A 356 25.19 1.16 0.85
N TYR A 357 24.64 1.64 1.97
CA TYR A 357 24.36 3.06 2.16
C TYR A 357 25.62 3.90 2.09
N GLU A 358 26.71 3.45 2.72
CA GLU A 358 28.02 4.10 2.65
C GLU A 358 28.51 4.20 1.20
N THR A 359 28.46 3.09 0.46
CA THR A 359 28.87 3.07 -0.94
C THR A 359 28.04 4.05 -1.77
N ILE A 360 26.71 4.04 -1.61
CA ILE A 360 25.81 4.97 -2.32
C ILE A 360 26.14 6.41 -1.97
N LEU A 361 26.34 6.74 -0.69
CA LEU A 361 26.69 8.09 -0.26
C LEU A 361 27.96 8.57 -0.96
N ARG A 362 29.01 7.74 -1.05
CA ARG A 362 30.25 8.09 -1.78
C ARG A 362 30.00 8.41 -3.25
N PHE A 363 29.12 7.67 -3.92
CA PHE A 363 28.71 7.98 -5.30
C PHE A 363 27.95 9.31 -5.39
N LEU A 364 27.06 9.58 -4.43
CA LEU A 364 26.28 10.82 -4.40
C LEU A 364 27.15 12.04 -4.08
N GLU A 365 28.16 11.91 -3.20
CA GLU A 365 29.15 12.96 -2.92
C GLU A 365 29.87 13.40 -4.19
N GLN A 366 30.31 12.46 -5.03
CA GLN A 366 30.96 12.77 -6.31
C GLN A 366 30.04 13.54 -7.26
N ARG A 367 28.73 13.23 -7.26
CA ARG A 367 27.76 13.91 -8.12
C ARG A 367 27.45 15.32 -7.60
N ARG A 368 27.29 15.48 -6.28
CA ARG A 368 27.19 16.79 -5.63
C ARG A 368 28.39 17.66 -6.01
N ASP A 369 29.60 17.13 -5.95
CA ASP A 369 30.82 17.88 -6.27
C ASP A 369 30.86 18.31 -7.74
N ARG A 370 30.38 17.47 -8.66
CA ARG A 370 30.21 17.84 -10.08
C ARG A 370 29.16 18.92 -10.28
N ARG A 371 28.03 18.84 -9.56
CA ARG A 371 26.96 19.85 -9.55
C ARG A 371 27.51 21.20 -9.09
N LEU A 372 28.22 21.23 -7.95
CA LEU A 372 28.86 22.43 -7.40
C LEU A 372 29.95 23.02 -8.29
N ALA A 373 30.68 22.18 -9.04
CA ALA A 373 31.68 22.62 -9.99
C ALA A 373 31.10 23.20 -11.30
N GLY A 374 29.76 23.33 -11.42
CA GLY A 374 29.10 23.81 -12.64
C GLY A 374 29.29 22.88 -13.85
N ARG A 375 29.74 21.65 -13.63
CA ARG A 375 29.95 20.65 -14.69
C ARG A 375 28.66 19.88 -14.91
N THR A 376 27.68 20.53 -15.53
CA THR A 376 26.49 19.88 -16.08
C THR A 376 26.85 19.24 -17.43
N GLY A 377 27.62 18.16 -17.38
CA GLY A 377 27.81 17.27 -18.52
C GLY A 377 26.89 16.06 -18.36
N PRO A 378 26.12 15.66 -19.39
CA PRO A 378 25.39 14.41 -19.33
C PRO A 378 26.41 13.28 -19.16
N VAL A 379 26.17 12.40 -18.18
CA VAL A 379 26.84 11.10 -18.17
C VAL A 379 26.34 10.38 -19.42
N ALA A 380 27.25 10.00 -20.30
CA ALA A 380 26.95 9.41 -21.59
C ALA A 380 26.05 8.19 -21.42
N ASN A 381 24.77 8.34 -21.79
CA ASN A 381 23.94 7.21 -22.13
C ASN A 381 24.47 6.68 -23.46
N THR A 382 24.91 5.43 -23.47
CA THR A 382 25.03 4.63 -24.70
C THR A 382 23.65 4.60 -25.36
N THR A 383 23.45 5.49 -26.32
CA THR A 383 22.33 5.42 -27.27
C THR A 383 22.43 4.11 -28.02
N VAL A 384 21.51 3.19 -27.73
CA VAL A 384 21.21 2.08 -28.63
C VAL A 384 20.68 2.71 -29.92
N GLY A 385 21.44 2.55 -31.00
CA GLY A 385 21.10 3.12 -32.30
C GLY A 385 19.79 2.54 -32.83
N PRO A 386 19.04 3.29 -33.67
CA PRO A 386 17.84 2.77 -34.31
C PRO A 386 18.19 1.53 -35.14
N GLN A 387 17.55 0.41 -34.81
CA GLN A 387 17.66 -0.81 -35.60
C GLN A 387 17.17 -0.53 -37.03
N ALA A 388 17.96 -0.94 -38.01
CA ALA A 388 17.65 -0.79 -39.42
C ALA A 388 16.35 -1.53 -39.77
N PRO A 389 15.51 -1.00 -40.68
CA PRO A 389 14.31 -1.69 -41.11
C PRO A 389 14.71 -2.97 -41.86
N VAL A 390 14.51 -4.12 -41.23
CA VAL A 390 14.63 -5.41 -41.88
C VAL A 390 13.45 -5.53 -42.85
N GLY A 391 13.74 -5.70 -44.13
CA GLY A 391 12.72 -5.91 -45.16
C GLY A 391 11.86 -7.12 -44.83
N HIS A 392 10.54 -6.93 -44.81
CA HIS A 392 9.60 -8.00 -44.49
C HIS A 392 8.88 -8.47 -45.77
N ALA A 393 9.06 -9.77 -46.08
CA ALA A 393 8.04 -10.55 -46.77
C ALA A 393 6.71 -10.45 -45.98
N SER A 394 5.57 -10.78 -46.60
CA SER A 394 4.21 -10.60 -46.05
C SER A 394 3.93 -11.41 -44.77
N ARG A 395 4.54 -11.04 -43.64
CA ARG A 395 4.28 -11.62 -42.32
C ARG A 395 2.99 -11.06 -41.74
N VAL A 396 2.21 -11.91 -41.09
CA VAL A 396 0.95 -11.53 -40.42
C VAL A 396 1.21 -11.16 -38.95
N PRO A 397 0.38 -10.30 -38.35
CA PRO A 397 0.42 -10.06 -36.91
C PRO A 397 -0.05 -11.30 -36.12
N LEU A 398 0.46 -11.43 -34.90
CA LEU A 398 0.12 -12.46 -33.93
C LEU A 398 -0.62 -11.82 -32.75
N ILE A 399 -1.78 -12.37 -32.37
CA ILE A 399 -2.57 -11.91 -31.22
C ILE A 399 -2.66 -13.04 -30.20
N THR A 400 -2.27 -12.79 -28.96
CA THR A 400 -2.34 -13.79 -27.88
C THR A 400 -2.77 -13.14 -26.56
N TRP A 401 -3.02 -13.93 -25.53
CA TRP A 401 -3.42 -13.50 -24.18
C TRP A 401 -2.98 -14.58 -23.18
N PRO A 402 -2.82 -14.31 -21.88
CA PRO A 402 -2.49 -15.34 -20.90
C PRO A 402 -3.67 -16.29 -20.68
N TYR A 403 -3.39 -17.56 -20.39
CA TYR A 403 -4.42 -18.48 -19.91
C TYR A 403 -4.93 -18.02 -18.53
N MET A 404 -6.22 -17.69 -18.44
CA MET A 404 -6.88 -17.28 -17.18
C MET A 404 -7.91 -18.31 -16.71
N SER A 405 -8.69 -18.84 -17.65
CA SER A 405 -9.65 -19.93 -17.44
C SER A 405 -10.16 -20.42 -18.80
N ASP A 406 -10.71 -21.63 -18.83
CA ASP A 406 -11.39 -22.16 -20.02
C ASP A 406 -12.52 -21.24 -20.49
N GLY A 407 -13.23 -20.60 -19.57
CA GLY A 407 -14.29 -19.66 -19.88
C GLY A 407 -13.78 -18.43 -20.64
N VAL A 408 -12.67 -17.83 -20.21
CA VAL A 408 -12.06 -16.69 -20.92
C VAL A 408 -11.52 -17.14 -22.27
N GLU A 409 -10.90 -18.32 -22.35
CA GLU A 409 -10.38 -18.85 -23.61
C GLU A 409 -11.48 -19.04 -24.66
N LEU A 410 -12.59 -19.70 -24.27
CA LEU A 410 -13.73 -19.95 -25.18
C LEU A 410 -14.30 -18.64 -25.71
N VAL A 411 -14.51 -17.65 -24.84
CA VAL A 411 -15.02 -16.32 -25.22
C VAL A 411 -14.08 -15.63 -26.20
N MET A 412 -12.78 -15.62 -25.93
CA MET A 412 -11.79 -14.96 -26.80
C MET A 412 -11.71 -15.63 -28.18
N ARG A 413 -11.77 -16.96 -28.23
CA ARG A 413 -11.74 -17.71 -29.49
C ARG A 413 -13.00 -17.48 -30.33
N GLU A 414 -14.18 -17.48 -29.70
CA GLU A 414 -15.44 -17.19 -30.38
C GLU A 414 -15.48 -15.76 -30.92
N LEU A 415 -15.05 -14.77 -30.12
CA LEU A 415 -14.95 -13.38 -30.56
C LEU A 415 -14.02 -13.22 -31.78
N ALA A 416 -12.87 -13.89 -31.75
CA ALA A 416 -11.95 -13.88 -32.88
C ALA A 416 -12.53 -14.56 -34.12
N HIS A 417 -13.32 -15.64 -33.95
CA HIS A 417 -14.02 -16.30 -35.04
C HIS A 417 -15.03 -15.37 -35.72
N GLN A 418 -15.91 -14.75 -34.92
CA GLN A 418 -16.93 -13.82 -35.42
C GLN A 418 -16.33 -12.56 -36.06
N ALA A 419 -15.19 -12.09 -35.55
CA ALA A 419 -14.47 -10.95 -36.11
C ALA A 419 -13.64 -11.29 -37.36
N GLY A 420 -13.58 -12.55 -37.79
CA GLY A 420 -12.74 -12.99 -38.91
C GLY A 420 -11.24 -12.93 -38.62
N LEU A 421 -10.85 -12.93 -37.33
CA LEU A 421 -9.48 -12.81 -36.86
C LEU A 421 -8.81 -14.16 -36.53
N THR A 422 -9.49 -15.29 -36.75
CA THR A 422 -9.02 -16.65 -36.41
C THR A 422 -7.60 -16.96 -36.89
N ARG A 423 -7.17 -16.43 -38.04
CA ARG A 423 -5.82 -16.66 -38.58
C ARG A 423 -4.71 -15.90 -37.88
N TYR A 424 -5.04 -14.94 -37.02
CA TYR A 424 -4.08 -14.10 -36.31
C TYR A 424 -3.93 -14.51 -34.84
N ILE A 425 -4.86 -15.31 -34.30
CA ILE A 425 -4.84 -15.67 -32.89
C ILE A 425 -3.89 -16.84 -32.62
N LEU A 426 -3.17 -16.74 -31.52
CA LEU A 426 -2.45 -17.83 -30.87
C LEU A 426 -3.09 -18.04 -29.50
N PRO A 427 -3.99 -19.04 -29.38
CA PRO A 427 -4.57 -19.39 -28.10
C PRO A 427 -3.47 -19.74 -27.09
N PRO A 428 -3.58 -19.29 -25.83
CA PRO A 428 -2.59 -19.65 -24.83
C PRO A 428 -2.58 -21.15 -24.55
N ARG A 429 -1.42 -21.64 -24.17
CA ARG A 429 -1.30 -22.99 -23.63
C ARG A 429 -1.92 -23.05 -22.23
N PRO A 430 -2.61 -24.16 -21.88
CA PRO A 430 -3.02 -24.43 -20.50
C PRO A 430 -1.81 -24.43 -19.56
N ILE A 431 -2.07 -24.14 -18.28
CA ILE A 431 -1.03 -24.07 -17.26
C ILE A 431 -0.31 -25.42 -17.13
N SER A 432 1.02 -25.37 -17.19
CA SER A 432 1.92 -26.51 -17.00
C SER A 432 2.92 -26.25 -15.87
N GLU A 433 3.72 -27.24 -15.49
CA GLU A 433 4.86 -27.03 -14.59
C GLU A 433 5.90 -26.07 -15.19
N THR A 434 6.08 -26.10 -16.52
CA THR A 434 6.95 -25.15 -17.24
C THR A 434 6.42 -23.72 -17.14
N THR A 435 5.10 -23.54 -17.25
CA THR A 435 4.43 -22.23 -17.03
C THR A 435 4.81 -21.66 -15.67
N LEU A 436 4.71 -22.47 -14.59
CA LEU A 436 5.05 -22.03 -13.24
C LEU A 436 6.51 -21.62 -13.11
N GLY A 437 7.44 -22.40 -13.69
CA GLY A 437 8.86 -22.07 -13.70
C GLY A 437 9.13 -20.72 -14.36
N LEU A 438 8.68 -20.55 -15.60
CA LEU A 438 8.89 -19.32 -16.39
C LEU A 438 8.28 -18.07 -15.74
N GLY A 439 7.13 -18.21 -15.08
CA GLY A 439 6.44 -17.10 -14.44
C GLY A 439 6.97 -16.69 -13.08
N SER A 440 7.81 -17.51 -12.45
CA SER A 440 8.31 -17.28 -11.08
C SER A 440 9.71 -16.68 -11.02
N GLU A 441 10.37 -16.49 -12.18
CA GLU A 441 11.73 -15.95 -12.25
C GLU A 441 11.78 -14.46 -11.89
N THR A 442 10.81 -13.68 -12.36
CA THR A 442 10.73 -12.24 -12.14
C THR A 442 9.53 -11.91 -11.27
N PHE A 443 9.77 -11.20 -10.16
CA PHE A 443 8.78 -10.89 -9.11
C PHE A 443 8.27 -12.11 -8.31
N PRO A 444 9.17 -12.88 -7.65
CA PRO A 444 8.79 -14.04 -6.84
C PRO A 444 7.90 -13.67 -5.63
N GLU A 445 7.89 -12.41 -5.19
CA GLU A 445 7.00 -11.92 -4.13
C GLU A 445 5.57 -11.59 -4.58
N SER A 446 5.26 -11.76 -5.86
CA SER A 446 3.93 -11.54 -6.42
C SER A 446 2.98 -12.70 -6.13
N CYS A 447 1.67 -12.47 -6.28
CA CYS A 447 0.70 -13.54 -6.06
C CYS A 447 0.71 -14.51 -7.25
N CYS A 448 0.40 -15.78 -6.95
CA CYS A 448 0.38 -16.88 -7.92
C CYS A 448 -0.29 -16.56 -9.28
N PRO A 449 -1.39 -15.79 -9.36
CA PRO A 449 -1.97 -15.39 -10.65
C PRO A 449 -1.01 -14.61 -11.58
N TYR A 450 -0.06 -13.84 -11.05
CA TYR A 450 0.95 -13.17 -11.88
C TYR A 450 1.83 -14.22 -12.56
N ALA A 451 2.44 -15.12 -11.76
CA ALA A 451 3.29 -16.18 -12.27
C ALA A 451 2.56 -17.05 -13.32
N PHE A 452 1.31 -17.45 -13.06
CA PHE A 452 0.52 -18.19 -14.05
C PHE A 452 0.33 -17.41 -15.35
N SER A 453 -0.06 -16.14 -15.26
CA SER A 453 -0.35 -15.34 -16.45
C SER A 453 0.91 -15.06 -17.29
N THR A 454 1.99 -14.66 -16.63
CA THR A 454 3.27 -14.33 -17.29
C THR A 454 3.92 -15.59 -17.85
N GLY A 455 3.94 -16.68 -17.07
CA GLY A 455 4.47 -17.96 -17.52
C GLY A 455 3.68 -18.55 -18.69
N SER A 456 2.36 -18.41 -18.69
CA SER A 456 1.50 -18.88 -19.80
C SER A 456 1.83 -18.12 -21.09
N LEU A 457 2.04 -16.80 -21.01
CA LEU A 457 2.48 -15.99 -22.15
C LEU A 457 3.87 -16.41 -22.63
N ALA A 458 4.83 -16.52 -21.71
CA ALA A 458 6.20 -16.89 -22.04
C ALA A 458 6.27 -18.28 -22.70
N GLU A 459 5.57 -19.28 -22.15
CA GLU A 459 5.52 -20.64 -22.73
C GLU A 459 4.86 -20.64 -24.11
N THR A 460 3.75 -19.92 -24.26
CA THR A 460 3.00 -19.82 -25.52
C THR A 460 3.84 -19.20 -26.62
N LEU A 461 4.53 -18.08 -26.33
CA LEU A 461 5.42 -17.40 -27.26
C LEU A 461 6.66 -18.25 -27.59
N ALA A 462 7.29 -18.85 -26.59
CA ALA A 462 8.44 -19.72 -26.79
C ALA A 462 8.09 -20.93 -27.67
N HIS A 463 6.90 -21.51 -27.49
CA HIS A 463 6.41 -22.58 -28.35
C HIS A 463 6.20 -22.11 -29.79
N TYR A 464 5.60 -20.93 -29.98
CA TYR A 464 5.41 -20.33 -31.31
C TYR A 464 6.73 -20.16 -32.05
N PHE A 465 7.74 -19.55 -31.40
CA PHE A 465 9.06 -19.34 -32.02
C PHE A 465 9.81 -20.64 -32.33
N ARG A 466 9.62 -21.69 -31.51
CA ARG A 466 10.17 -23.02 -31.84
C ARG A 466 9.51 -23.64 -33.07
N ALA A 467 8.22 -23.42 -33.26
CA ALA A 467 7.47 -23.96 -34.39
C ALA A 467 7.65 -23.16 -35.70
N HIS A 468 8.14 -21.91 -35.62
CA HIS A 468 8.28 -20.98 -36.75
C HIS A 468 9.73 -20.45 -36.85
N PRO A 469 10.71 -21.29 -37.24
CA PRO A 469 12.13 -20.90 -37.31
C PRO A 469 12.43 -19.82 -38.38
N GLU A 470 11.51 -19.57 -39.31
CA GLU A 470 11.57 -18.54 -40.37
C GLU A 470 11.53 -17.09 -39.86
N GLY A 471 11.43 -16.89 -38.55
CA GLY A 471 11.61 -15.62 -37.86
C GLY A 471 10.32 -15.05 -37.25
N PRO A 472 10.42 -13.97 -36.46
CA PRO A 472 9.31 -13.45 -35.67
C PRO A 472 8.15 -12.96 -36.56
N PRO A 473 6.90 -12.94 -36.03
CA PRO A 473 5.75 -12.43 -36.77
C PRO A 473 5.92 -10.93 -37.03
N ARG A 474 5.05 -10.32 -37.85
CA ARG A 474 5.15 -8.88 -38.16
C ARG A 474 5.04 -8.00 -36.91
N ARG A 475 4.21 -8.42 -35.97
CA ARG A 475 3.95 -7.75 -34.69
C ARG A 475 3.30 -8.76 -33.75
N ILE A 476 3.66 -8.70 -32.47
CA ILE A 476 2.96 -9.43 -31.41
C ILE A 476 2.05 -8.47 -30.66
N VAL A 477 0.80 -8.86 -30.48
CA VAL A 477 -0.21 -8.14 -29.71
C VAL A 477 -0.65 -9.04 -28.58
N VAL A 478 -0.23 -8.70 -27.35
CA VAL A 478 -0.68 -9.38 -26.15
C VAL A 478 -1.90 -8.64 -25.60
N LEU A 479 -3.03 -9.34 -25.49
CA LEU A 479 -4.23 -8.85 -24.85
C LEU A 479 -4.20 -9.25 -23.38
N MET A 480 -4.19 -8.26 -22.50
CA MET A 480 -4.22 -8.47 -21.06
C MET A 480 -5.41 -7.72 -20.46
N ALA A 481 -6.20 -8.41 -19.65
CA ALA A 481 -7.26 -7.75 -18.92
C ALA A 481 -6.66 -6.79 -17.89
N ARG A 482 -7.36 -5.70 -17.65
CA ARG A 482 -6.94 -4.67 -16.71
C ARG A 482 -7.89 -4.63 -15.52
N GLY A 483 -7.32 -4.59 -14.32
CA GLY A 483 -8.07 -4.34 -13.08
C GLY A 483 -8.02 -2.87 -12.68
N ALA A 484 -9.15 -2.36 -12.17
CA ALA A 484 -9.19 -1.14 -11.38
C ALA A 484 -9.45 -1.52 -9.91
N GLY A 485 -8.75 -0.86 -8.97
CA GLY A 485 -8.94 -1.09 -7.54
C GLY A 485 -7.70 -1.65 -6.83
N PRO A 486 -7.87 -2.21 -5.62
CA PRO A 486 -6.79 -2.46 -4.65
C PRO A 486 -5.97 -3.72 -4.94
N CYS A 487 -6.23 -4.38 -6.08
CA CYS A 487 -5.55 -5.59 -6.54
C CYS A 487 -4.40 -5.22 -7.48
N SER A 488 -3.28 -5.94 -7.40
CA SER A 488 -2.13 -5.75 -8.30
C SER A 488 -2.38 -6.20 -9.74
N PHE A 489 -3.52 -6.82 -10.04
CA PHE A 489 -3.87 -7.27 -11.40
C PHE A 489 -3.75 -6.17 -12.46
N GLY A 490 -4.08 -4.93 -12.11
CA GLY A 490 -3.89 -3.77 -13.00
C GLY A 490 -2.44 -3.45 -13.36
N LEU A 491 -1.46 -4.02 -12.65
CA LEU A 491 -0.03 -3.82 -12.86
C LEU A 491 0.63 -4.96 -13.64
N TYR A 492 -0.08 -6.05 -13.88
CA TYR A 492 0.51 -7.24 -14.52
C TYR A 492 1.03 -6.92 -15.92
N LEU A 493 0.28 -6.13 -16.69
CA LEU A 493 0.71 -5.69 -18.01
C LEU A 493 2.03 -4.91 -17.97
N HIS A 494 2.25 -4.10 -16.93
CA HIS A 494 3.50 -3.36 -16.77
C HIS A 494 4.69 -4.28 -16.46
N GLY A 495 4.50 -5.27 -15.58
CA GLY A 495 5.52 -6.30 -15.31
C GLY A 495 5.81 -7.16 -16.54
N GLN A 496 4.76 -7.65 -17.20
CA GLN A 496 4.88 -8.47 -18.40
C GLN A 496 5.53 -7.73 -19.57
N ALA A 497 5.25 -6.44 -19.76
CA ALA A 497 5.88 -5.64 -20.81
C ALA A 497 7.39 -5.45 -20.60
N ARG A 498 7.88 -5.58 -19.36
CA ARG A 498 9.31 -5.54 -19.03
C ARG A 498 9.98 -6.90 -19.25
N ASP A 499 9.29 -7.97 -18.89
CA ASP A 499 9.88 -9.32 -18.80
C ASP A 499 9.73 -10.13 -20.10
N LEU A 500 8.71 -9.83 -20.89
CA LEU A 500 8.54 -10.45 -22.20
C LEU A 500 9.54 -9.83 -23.19
N PRO A 501 10.15 -10.65 -24.07
CA PRO A 501 11.15 -10.16 -25.02
C PRO A 501 10.61 -8.98 -25.84
N GLU A 502 11.42 -7.95 -26.03
CA GLU A 502 11.15 -6.93 -27.05
C GLU A 502 11.15 -7.64 -28.42
N VAL A 503 9.99 -7.70 -29.09
CA VAL A 503 9.83 -8.35 -30.41
C VAL A 503 9.47 -7.33 -31.47
#